data_AF-A0A5C7S891-F1
#
_entry.id   AF-A0A5C7S891-F1
#
_cell.length_a   1.000
_cell.length_b   1.000
_cell.length_c   1.000
_cell.angle_alpha   90.00
_cell.angle_beta   90.00
_cell.angle_gamma   90.00
#
_symmetry.space_group_name_H-M   'P 1'
#
loop_
_entity.id
_entity.type
_entity.pdbx_description
1 polymer ?
#
loop_
_entity_poly.entity_id
_entity_poly.type
_entity_poly.pdbx_seq_one_letter_code
_entity_poly.pdbx_strand_id
1 'polypeptide(L)'
;LEDLALHPISLNGEGTVLETGCVYIVEVEERLALPADIAAATNPKSSTGRLDIFTRVITDRAQEFDKIPAGYAGPLYLEISPRTFPIVVRRGSRLSQIRFRVGQALLTEPELLALHETETLVASKKPNITGGGIALSIDLAGDKEGLIGYRGKHHTAVVDVDKKAQHDIFDFWEPLYSRGRTELILDPDEFYILVSREAVHVPPHFAAEMTPFDPLVGEFRVHYAGFFDPGFGHAPAGGRGSRAVLEVRSHEVPFILEDGQIVGRLIYEHMLEQPSSLYGSGLGSNYQAQGLKLSKHFRL
;
A
#
# COMPACT_ATOMS: atom_id res chain seq x y z
N LEU A 1 -23.24 -1.74 -16.47
CA LEU A 1 -23.59 -1.93 -15.05
C LEU A 1 -24.99 -2.47 -14.86
N GLU A 2 -26.01 -1.95 -15.55
CA GLU A 2 -27.40 -2.40 -15.39
C GLU A 2 -27.58 -3.93 -15.56
N ASP A 3 -26.84 -4.56 -16.47
CA ASP A 3 -26.89 -6.02 -16.68
C ASP A 3 -26.12 -6.87 -15.65
N LEU A 4 -25.30 -6.24 -14.78
CA LEU A 4 -24.46 -6.90 -13.77
C LEU A 4 -24.81 -6.52 -12.33
N ALA A 5 -25.60 -5.45 -12.13
CA ALA A 5 -25.94 -4.93 -10.82
C ALA A 5 -27.10 -5.72 -10.21
N LEU A 6 -26.78 -6.56 -9.21
CA LEU A 6 -27.78 -7.36 -8.50
C LEU A 6 -28.62 -6.52 -7.53
N HIS A 7 -28.01 -5.52 -6.87
CA HIS A 7 -28.70 -4.65 -5.90
C HIS A 7 -28.06 -3.26 -5.88
N PRO A 8 -28.80 -2.19 -6.25
CA PRO A 8 -28.27 -0.83 -6.21
C PRO A 8 -28.24 -0.29 -4.77
N ILE A 9 -27.12 0.30 -4.38
CA ILE A 9 -26.94 0.91 -3.06
C ILE A 9 -26.60 2.39 -3.25
N SER A 10 -27.34 3.27 -2.58
CA SER A 10 -27.06 4.71 -2.60
C SER A 10 -25.95 5.06 -1.60
N LEU A 11 -24.86 5.66 -2.07
CA LEU A 11 -23.76 6.17 -1.25
C LEU A 11 -23.94 7.65 -0.84
N ASN A 12 -25.11 8.23 -1.05
CA ASN A 12 -25.42 9.61 -0.65
C ASN A 12 -25.74 9.70 0.86
N GLY A 13 -25.55 10.88 1.45
CA GLY A 13 -25.91 11.14 2.84
C GLY A 13 -24.82 10.72 3.84
N GLU A 14 -25.21 10.10 4.96
CA GLU A 14 -24.29 9.79 6.07
C GLU A 14 -23.31 8.64 5.76
N GLY A 15 -23.56 7.88 4.70
CA GLY A 15 -22.75 6.77 4.22
C GLY A 15 -23.43 5.41 4.38
N THR A 16 -22.84 4.39 3.75
CA THR A 16 -23.35 3.02 3.72
C THR A 16 -22.30 2.08 4.28
N VAL A 17 -22.74 1.13 5.10
CA VAL A 17 -21.91 0.02 5.56
C VAL A 17 -21.68 -0.95 4.40
N LEU A 18 -20.42 -1.25 4.13
CA LEU A 18 -19.98 -2.36 3.30
C LEU A 18 -19.45 -3.45 4.23
N GLU A 19 -20.17 -4.57 4.26
CA GLU A 19 -19.85 -5.72 5.09
C GLU A 19 -18.64 -6.52 4.57
N THR A 20 -17.98 -7.24 5.47
CA THR A 20 -16.85 -8.10 5.14
C THR A 20 -17.28 -9.29 4.28
N GLY A 21 -16.41 -9.72 3.37
CA GLY A 21 -16.68 -10.87 2.49
C GLY A 21 -17.67 -10.59 1.36
N CYS A 22 -18.29 -9.41 1.32
CA CYS A 22 -19.11 -8.95 0.20
C CYS A 22 -18.26 -8.23 -0.86
N VAL A 23 -18.81 -8.15 -2.08
CA VAL A 23 -18.19 -7.44 -3.21
C VAL A 23 -19.13 -6.36 -3.70
N TYR A 24 -18.59 -5.15 -3.87
CA TYR A 24 -19.32 -3.97 -4.32
C TYR A 24 -18.59 -3.34 -5.50
N ILE A 25 -19.33 -2.92 -6.53
CA ILE A 25 -18.77 -2.15 -7.65
C ILE A 25 -19.36 -0.75 -7.59
N VAL A 26 -18.48 0.25 -7.53
CA VAL A 26 -18.84 1.66 -7.39
C VAL A 26 -18.27 2.43 -8.57
N GLU A 27 -19.11 3.15 -9.31
CA GLU A 27 -18.62 4.14 -10.28
C GLU A 27 -17.96 5.30 -9.54
N VAL A 28 -16.70 5.59 -9.88
CA VAL A 28 -15.99 6.72 -9.26
C VAL A 28 -16.35 8.04 -9.95
N GLU A 29 -16.16 9.15 -9.27
CA GLU A 29 -16.54 10.46 -9.80
C GLU A 29 -15.63 10.89 -10.97
N GLU A 30 -14.35 10.53 -10.91
CA GLU A 30 -13.38 10.85 -11.96
C GLU A 30 -13.62 10.04 -13.24
N ARG A 31 -13.48 10.73 -14.37
CA ARG A 31 -13.51 10.13 -15.71
C ARG A 31 -12.26 10.54 -16.48
N LEU A 32 -11.84 9.70 -17.41
CA LEU A 32 -10.62 9.91 -18.17
C LEU A 32 -10.90 10.20 -19.65
N ALA A 33 -10.03 11.00 -20.24
CA ALA A 33 -9.88 11.23 -21.66
C ALA A 33 -8.38 11.42 -21.94
N LEU A 34 -7.63 10.33 -21.89
CA LEU A 34 -6.17 10.36 -21.94
C LEU A 34 -5.66 10.62 -23.38
N PRO A 35 -4.55 11.35 -23.54
CA PRO A 35 -3.76 11.34 -24.77
C PRO A 35 -3.27 9.93 -25.13
N ALA A 36 -3.01 9.71 -26.42
CA ALA A 36 -2.69 8.40 -26.99
C ALA A 36 -1.39 7.78 -26.44
N ASP A 37 -0.51 8.58 -25.86
CA ASP A 37 0.79 8.21 -25.30
C ASP A 37 0.79 8.12 -23.76
N ILE A 38 -0.30 8.54 -23.09
CA ILE A 38 -0.42 8.51 -21.64
C ILE A 38 -1.22 7.29 -21.20
N ALA A 39 -0.57 6.42 -20.44
CA ALA A 39 -1.20 5.32 -19.71
C ALA A 39 -1.27 5.65 -18.21
N ALA A 40 -1.96 4.81 -17.44
CA ALA A 40 -1.96 4.94 -15.99
C ALA A 40 -2.04 3.58 -15.29
N ALA A 41 -1.65 3.55 -14.02
CA ALA A 41 -1.88 2.44 -13.12
C ALA A 41 -2.51 2.94 -11.82
N THR A 42 -3.23 2.07 -11.14
CA THR A 42 -3.85 2.38 -9.84
C THR A 42 -3.35 1.46 -8.76
N ASN A 43 -3.42 1.94 -7.51
CA ASN A 43 -3.17 1.14 -6.34
C ASN A 43 -4.07 1.61 -5.20
N PRO A 44 -4.36 0.76 -4.20
CA PRO A 44 -5.00 1.20 -2.98
C PRO A 44 -4.15 2.29 -2.30
N LYS A 45 -4.82 3.17 -1.56
CA LYS A 45 -4.12 4.08 -0.65
C LYS A 45 -3.58 3.29 0.55
N SER A 46 -2.47 3.74 1.13
CA SER A 46 -1.88 3.10 2.31
C SER A 46 -2.83 2.97 3.50
N SER A 47 -3.77 3.91 3.67
CA SER A 47 -4.82 3.84 4.70
C SER A 47 -5.88 2.78 4.41
N THR A 48 -6.11 2.45 3.14
CA THR A 48 -7.03 1.42 2.65
C THR A 48 -6.43 0.05 2.90
N GLY A 49 -5.15 -0.14 2.56
CA GLY A 49 -4.41 -1.37 2.87
C GLY A 49 -4.38 -1.68 4.37
N ARG A 50 -4.12 -0.68 5.21
CA ARG A 50 -4.14 -0.84 6.68
C ARG A 50 -5.52 -1.17 7.27
N LEU A 51 -6.60 -1.06 6.52
CA LEU A 51 -7.93 -1.51 6.94
C LEU A 51 -8.30 -2.85 6.29
N ASP A 52 -7.37 -3.47 5.57
CA ASP A 52 -7.56 -4.70 4.85
C ASP A 52 -8.78 -4.65 3.92
N ILE A 53 -8.86 -3.57 3.13
CA ILE A 53 -9.92 -3.38 2.13
C ILE A 53 -9.34 -3.75 0.78
N PHE A 54 -9.86 -4.82 0.18
CA PHE A 54 -9.53 -5.19 -1.19
C PHE A 54 -10.17 -4.21 -2.15
N THR A 55 -9.36 -3.68 -3.08
CA THR A 55 -9.84 -2.80 -4.14
C THR A 55 -9.20 -3.10 -5.48
N ARG A 56 -9.98 -2.98 -6.55
CA ARG A 56 -9.51 -3.02 -7.95
C ARG A 56 -10.17 -1.92 -8.76
N VAL A 57 -9.39 -1.16 -9.51
CA VAL A 57 -9.95 -0.23 -10.50
C VAL A 57 -10.20 -0.99 -11.80
N ILE A 58 -11.38 -0.77 -12.36
CA ILE A 58 -11.87 -1.38 -13.59
C ILE A 58 -12.13 -0.27 -14.61
N THR A 59 -11.73 -0.52 -15.85
CA THR A 59 -12.02 0.34 -16.99
C THR A 59 -12.89 -0.40 -18.01
N ASP A 60 -13.56 0.35 -18.89
CA ASP A 60 -14.30 -0.27 -19.98
C ASP A 60 -13.35 -1.06 -20.89
N ARG A 61 -13.72 -2.32 -21.19
CA ARG A 61 -12.92 -3.26 -21.99
C ARG A 61 -11.57 -3.63 -21.35
N ALA A 62 -11.44 -3.48 -20.03
CA ALA A 62 -10.26 -3.92 -19.29
C ALA A 62 -9.99 -5.42 -19.48
N GLN A 63 -8.73 -5.77 -19.73
CA GLN A 63 -8.24 -7.15 -19.66
C GLN A 63 -7.52 -7.42 -18.34
N GLU A 64 -7.00 -6.37 -17.71
CA GLU A 64 -6.29 -6.42 -16.43
C GLU A 64 -6.87 -5.35 -15.51
N PHE A 65 -7.04 -5.70 -14.23
CA PHE A 65 -7.37 -4.71 -13.21
C PHE A 65 -6.22 -3.75 -12.98
N ASP A 66 -6.55 -2.55 -12.51
CA ASP A 66 -5.60 -1.51 -12.11
C ASP A 66 -4.66 -0.98 -13.21
N LYS A 67 -4.85 -1.41 -14.46
CA LYS A 67 -4.13 -0.93 -15.63
C LYS A 67 -5.06 -0.16 -16.55
N ILE A 68 -4.70 1.08 -16.84
CA ILE A 68 -5.42 1.96 -17.75
C ILE A 68 -4.59 2.09 -19.03
N PRO A 69 -5.08 1.58 -20.18
CA PRO A 69 -4.32 1.61 -21.42
C PRO A 69 -4.10 3.04 -21.91
N ALA A 70 -3.06 3.23 -22.72
CA ALA A 70 -2.78 4.53 -23.31
C ALA A 70 -3.95 5.02 -24.19
N GLY A 71 -4.28 6.30 -24.12
CA GLY A 71 -5.41 6.86 -24.87
C GLY A 71 -6.80 6.49 -24.33
N TYR A 72 -6.90 5.91 -23.13
CA TYR A 72 -8.19 5.53 -22.57
C TYR A 72 -9.12 6.75 -22.38
N ALA A 73 -10.34 6.62 -22.90
CA ALA A 73 -11.42 7.58 -22.69
C ALA A 73 -12.67 6.85 -22.21
N GLY A 74 -13.11 7.17 -20.99
CA GLY A 74 -14.24 6.47 -20.38
C GLY A 74 -14.39 6.67 -18.87
N PRO A 75 -15.43 6.05 -18.29
CA PRO A 75 -15.64 5.99 -16.86
C PRO A 75 -14.58 5.13 -16.16
N LEU A 76 -14.53 5.21 -14.84
CA LEU A 76 -13.75 4.34 -13.99
C LEU A 76 -14.69 3.72 -12.95
N TYR A 77 -14.39 2.48 -12.56
CA TYR A 77 -15.13 1.77 -11.52
C TYR A 77 -14.15 1.25 -10.47
N LEU A 78 -14.59 1.20 -9.22
CA LEU A 78 -13.85 0.64 -8.11
C LEU A 78 -14.61 -0.56 -7.56
N GLU A 79 -14.02 -1.75 -7.70
CA GLU A 79 -14.41 -2.92 -6.93
C GLU A 79 -13.89 -2.74 -5.49
N ILE A 80 -14.75 -3.01 -4.51
CA ILE A 80 -14.44 -2.90 -3.09
C ILE A 80 -14.90 -4.19 -2.40
N SER A 81 -14.02 -4.82 -1.64
CA SER A 81 -14.36 -5.95 -0.76
C SER A 81 -13.62 -5.81 0.58
N PRO A 82 -14.30 -5.38 1.65
CA PRO A 82 -13.72 -5.37 2.98
C PRO A 82 -13.41 -6.80 3.43
N ARG A 83 -12.21 -7.02 3.98
CA ARG A 83 -11.76 -8.37 4.36
C ARG A 83 -11.77 -8.58 5.87
N THR A 84 -11.10 -7.72 6.65
CA THR A 84 -11.09 -7.82 8.13
C THR A 84 -12.15 -6.97 8.80
N PHE A 85 -12.27 -5.69 8.43
CA PHE A 85 -13.20 -4.76 9.10
C PHE A 85 -14.35 -4.38 8.17
N PRO A 86 -15.61 -4.38 8.65
CA PRO A 86 -16.69 -3.75 7.91
C PRO A 86 -16.47 -2.23 7.90
N ILE A 87 -16.82 -1.57 6.80
CA ILE A 87 -16.49 -0.15 6.59
C ILE A 87 -17.71 0.69 6.25
N VAL A 88 -17.68 1.98 6.60
CA VAL A 88 -18.65 2.96 6.09
C VAL A 88 -17.98 3.77 5.00
N VAL A 89 -18.62 3.83 3.83
CA VAL A 89 -18.20 4.67 2.69
C VAL A 89 -19.34 5.57 2.23
N ARG A 90 -19.02 6.66 1.55
CA ARG A 90 -19.97 7.61 0.99
C ARG A 90 -19.41 8.23 -0.29
N ARG A 91 -20.26 8.95 -1.01
CA ARG A 91 -19.82 9.77 -2.15
C ARG A 91 -18.68 10.71 -1.71
N GLY A 92 -17.57 10.65 -2.43
CA GLY A 92 -16.34 11.41 -2.11
C GLY A 92 -15.34 10.66 -1.21
N SER A 93 -15.67 9.48 -0.68
CA SER A 93 -14.69 8.64 0.02
C SER A 93 -13.54 8.24 -0.91
N ARG A 94 -12.31 8.25 -0.40
CA ARG A 94 -11.09 8.03 -1.20
C ARG A 94 -10.35 6.79 -0.75
N LEU A 95 -10.47 5.71 -1.53
CA LEU A 95 -9.88 4.40 -1.24
C LEU A 95 -8.70 4.03 -2.17
N SER A 96 -8.72 4.53 -3.40
CA SER A 96 -7.71 4.25 -4.44
C SER A 96 -7.01 5.54 -4.90
N GLN A 97 -5.97 5.37 -5.70
CA GLN A 97 -5.16 6.43 -6.29
C GLN A 97 -4.63 5.98 -7.65
N ILE A 98 -4.41 6.94 -8.56
CA ILE A 98 -3.98 6.73 -9.94
C ILE A 98 -2.67 7.46 -10.21
N ARG A 99 -1.74 6.81 -10.89
CA ARG A 99 -0.48 7.38 -11.37
C ARG A 99 -0.44 7.33 -12.89
N PHE A 100 -0.30 8.51 -13.52
CA PHE A 100 -0.16 8.66 -14.96
C PHE A 100 1.31 8.57 -15.36
N ARG A 101 1.56 8.03 -16.57
CA ARG A 101 2.91 7.82 -17.10
C ARG A 101 2.91 7.92 -18.63
N VAL A 102 4.08 8.26 -19.17
CA VAL A 102 4.36 8.25 -20.61
C VAL A 102 5.61 7.39 -20.85
N GLY A 103 5.57 6.53 -21.86
CA GLY A 103 6.70 5.70 -22.27
C GLY A 103 7.23 4.75 -21.18
N GLN A 104 8.53 4.45 -21.25
CA GLN A 104 9.23 3.56 -20.32
C GLN A 104 9.87 4.39 -19.20
N ALA A 105 9.27 4.34 -18.00
CA ALA A 105 9.72 5.11 -16.85
C ALA A 105 10.58 4.31 -15.85
N LEU A 106 10.61 2.97 -15.96
CA LEU A 106 11.25 2.09 -14.99
C LEU A 106 12.78 2.17 -15.07
N LEU A 107 13.43 2.20 -13.91
CA LEU A 107 14.89 2.09 -13.81
C LEU A 107 15.32 0.63 -13.98
N THR A 108 16.42 0.44 -14.71
CA THR A 108 17.14 -0.83 -14.81
C THR A 108 17.99 -1.09 -13.55
N GLU A 109 18.45 -2.32 -13.36
CA GLU A 109 19.31 -2.66 -12.20
C GLU A 109 20.61 -1.84 -12.14
N PRO A 110 21.34 -1.59 -13.24
CA PRO A 110 22.50 -0.70 -13.23
C PRO A 110 22.16 0.74 -12.86
N GLU A 111 21.02 1.27 -13.33
CA GLU A 111 20.56 2.62 -13.00
C GLU A 111 20.17 2.73 -11.51
N LEU A 112 19.51 1.71 -10.97
CA LEU A 112 19.19 1.62 -9.54
C LEU A 112 20.44 1.55 -8.67
N LEU A 113 21.45 0.78 -9.08
CA LEU A 113 22.73 0.71 -8.37
C LEU A 113 23.43 2.07 -8.36
N ALA A 114 23.53 2.73 -9.52
CA ALA A 114 24.13 4.05 -9.64
C ALA A 114 23.37 5.10 -8.80
N LEU A 115 22.03 5.08 -8.83
CA LEU A 115 21.20 5.98 -8.02
C LEU A 115 21.39 5.71 -6.52
N HIS A 116 21.54 4.46 -6.12
CA HIS A 116 21.82 4.10 -4.73
C HIS A 116 23.18 4.64 -4.25
N GLU A 117 24.22 4.58 -5.09
CA GLU A 117 25.53 5.14 -4.76
C GLU A 117 25.50 6.66 -4.57
N THR A 118 24.65 7.37 -5.31
CA THR A 118 24.54 8.84 -5.24
C THR A 118 23.60 9.33 -4.14
N GLU A 119 22.43 8.69 -3.98
CA GLU A 119 21.32 9.18 -3.15
C GLU A 119 21.01 8.30 -1.93
N THR A 120 21.69 7.15 -1.78
CA THR A 120 21.43 6.14 -0.74
C THR A 120 19.93 5.78 -0.63
N LEU A 121 19.46 4.90 -1.52
CA LEU A 121 18.04 4.49 -1.59
C LEU A 121 17.56 3.64 -0.40
N VAL A 122 18.46 2.91 0.24
CA VAL A 122 18.19 2.18 1.49
C VAL A 122 19.39 2.29 2.42
N ALA A 123 19.18 2.18 3.73
CA ALA A 123 20.26 2.25 4.74
C ALA A 123 21.18 1.00 4.77
N SER A 124 21.65 0.54 3.62
CA SER A 124 22.60 -0.56 3.44
C SER A 124 23.57 -0.23 2.32
N LYS A 125 24.88 -0.46 2.50
CA LYS A 125 25.89 -0.19 1.46
C LYS A 125 25.80 -1.11 0.24
N LYS A 126 25.15 -2.27 0.38
CA LYS A 126 24.97 -3.26 -0.68
C LYS A 126 23.51 -3.71 -0.67
N PRO A 127 22.60 -2.96 -1.29
CA PRO A 127 21.21 -3.37 -1.41
C PRO A 127 21.11 -4.63 -2.28
N ASN A 128 20.13 -5.48 -1.97
CA ASN A 128 19.76 -6.57 -2.87
C ASN A 128 18.92 -5.98 -4.00
N ILE A 129 19.56 -5.73 -5.15
CA ILE A 129 18.89 -5.24 -6.36
C ILE A 129 18.76 -6.40 -7.33
N THR A 130 17.53 -6.84 -7.55
CA THR A 130 17.19 -7.96 -8.45
C THR A 130 15.79 -7.77 -9.03
N GLY A 131 15.55 -8.27 -10.24
CA GLY A 131 14.24 -8.19 -10.89
C GLY A 131 13.80 -6.74 -11.13
N GLY A 132 14.75 -5.82 -11.32
CA GLY A 132 14.46 -4.39 -11.53
C GLY A 132 14.03 -3.61 -10.28
N GLY A 133 14.25 -4.14 -9.06
CA GLY A 133 13.89 -3.48 -7.82
C GLY A 133 14.83 -3.73 -6.65
N ILE A 134 14.66 -2.95 -5.58
CA ILE A 134 15.34 -3.15 -4.30
C ILE A 134 14.50 -4.08 -3.44
N ALA A 135 15.07 -5.21 -2.99
CA ALA A 135 14.38 -6.12 -2.09
C ALA A 135 14.15 -5.48 -0.70
N LEU A 136 12.99 -5.75 -0.12
CA LEU A 136 12.62 -5.37 1.23
C LEU A 136 12.35 -6.63 2.06
N SER A 137 12.84 -6.61 3.29
CA SER A 137 12.75 -7.71 4.24
C SER A 137 12.00 -7.30 5.50
N ILE A 138 11.39 -8.27 6.18
CA ILE A 138 10.57 -8.03 7.36
C ILE A 138 11.41 -7.87 8.64
N ASP A 139 11.04 -6.94 9.52
CA ASP A 139 11.65 -6.78 10.85
C ASP A 139 10.78 -7.44 11.90
N LEU A 140 11.26 -8.54 12.50
CA LEU A 140 10.60 -9.23 13.61
C LEU A 140 11.44 -9.20 14.89
N ALA A 141 12.49 -8.36 14.95
CA ALA A 141 13.27 -8.15 16.17
C ALA A 141 12.46 -7.37 17.22
N GLY A 142 11.61 -6.44 16.76
CA GLY A 142 10.77 -5.59 17.58
C GLY A 142 11.44 -4.27 17.94
N ASP A 143 10.65 -3.31 18.40
CA ASP A 143 11.16 -2.03 18.90
C ASP A 143 11.71 -2.12 20.35
N LYS A 144 11.90 -0.98 21.02
CA LYS A 144 12.42 -0.94 22.40
C LYS A 144 11.52 -1.65 23.41
N GLU A 145 10.23 -1.77 23.12
CA GLU A 145 9.23 -2.47 23.94
C GLU A 145 8.97 -3.88 23.40
N GLY A 146 9.65 -4.27 22.32
CA GLY A 146 9.50 -5.54 21.65
C GLY A 146 8.32 -5.60 20.70
N LEU A 147 7.65 -4.48 20.38
CA LEU A 147 6.51 -4.46 19.45
C LEU A 147 7.00 -4.77 18.02
N ILE A 148 6.45 -5.81 17.41
CA ILE A 148 6.79 -6.25 16.04
C ILE A 148 5.70 -5.88 15.02
N GLY A 149 4.47 -5.69 15.48
CA GLY A 149 3.34 -5.54 14.57
C GLY A 149 1.99 -5.46 15.25
N TYR A 150 0.95 -5.51 14.44
CA TYR A 150 -0.44 -5.64 14.87
C TYR A 150 -1.15 -6.72 14.07
N ARG A 151 -2.03 -7.47 14.72
CA ARG A 151 -3.01 -8.35 14.08
C ARG A 151 -4.39 -7.72 14.11
N GLY A 152 -5.10 -7.74 13.00
CA GLY A 152 -6.47 -7.24 12.93
C GLY A 152 -7.41 -8.14 13.73
N LYS A 153 -8.27 -7.54 14.56
CA LYS A 153 -9.28 -8.28 15.30
C LYS A 153 -10.46 -8.66 14.41
N HIS A 154 -11.07 -9.79 14.73
CA HIS A 154 -12.38 -10.17 14.23
C HIS A 154 -13.51 -9.52 15.05
N HIS A 155 -14.71 -9.45 14.46
CA HIS A 155 -15.95 -8.99 15.13
C HIS A 155 -15.85 -7.59 15.76
N THR A 156 -15.32 -6.63 15.00
CA THR A 156 -15.21 -5.23 15.43
C THR A 156 -16.46 -4.42 15.10
N ALA A 157 -16.51 -3.17 15.57
CA ALA A 157 -17.41 -2.17 15.02
C ALA A 157 -17.02 -1.82 13.56
N VAL A 158 -17.85 -1.01 12.90
CA VAL A 158 -17.56 -0.49 11.54
C VAL A 158 -16.52 0.63 11.58
N VAL A 159 -15.67 0.71 10.55
CA VAL A 159 -14.70 1.80 10.38
C VAL A 159 -15.17 2.79 9.33
N ASP A 160 -15.32 4.05 9.70
CA ASP A 160 -15.63 5.14 8.76
C ASP A 160 -14.34 5.62 8.06
N VAL A 161 -14.20 5.38 6.75
CA VAL A 161 -12.96 5.62 5.99
C VAL A 161 -12.58 7.11 5.82
N ASP A 162 -13.51 8.01 6.17
CA ASP A 162 -13.30 9.45 6.06
C ASP A 162 -12.99 10.10 7.42
N LYS A 163 -13.34 9.45 8.53
CA LYS A 163 -13.15 10.01 9.88
C LYS A 163 -11.81 9.61 10.48
N LYS A 164 -10.98 10.61 10.74
CA LYS A 164 -9.65 10.43 11.35
C LYS A 164 -9.79 10.25 12.87
N ALA A 165 -8.91 9.43 13.45
CA ALA A 165 -8.74 9.27 14.90
C ALA A 165 -10.06 9.04 15.67
N GLN A 166 -11.01 8.32 15.06
CA GLN A 166 -12.32 8.04 15.66
C GLN A 166 -12.26 6.85 16.61
N HIS A 167 -11.40 5.86 16.34
CA HIS A 167 -11.43 4.56 17.01
C HIS A 167 -10.25 4.39 17.96
N ASP A 168 -10.45 3.65 19.05
CA ASP A 168 -9.34 3.16 19.87
C ASP A 168 -8.61 2.05 19.12
N ILE A 169 -7.28 1.97 19.26
CA ILE A 169 -6.48 0.94 18.61
C ILE A 169 -6.87 -0.45 19.12
N PHE A 170 -7.08 -0.61 20.44
CA PHE A 170 -7.28 -1.93 21.04
C PHE A 170 -8.66 -2.51 20.78
N ASP A 171 -9.61 -1.72 20.27
CA ASP A 171 -10.90 -2.22 19.81
C ASP A 171 -10.79 -2.99 18.48
N PHE A 172 -9.75 -2.71 17.69
CA PHE A 172 -9.59 -3.22 16.32
C PHE A 172 -8.30 -4.00 16.08
N TRP A 173 -7.27 -3.80 16.92
CA TRP A 173 -5.95 -4.37 16.73
C TRP A 173 -5.45 -5.06 17.99
N GLU A 174 -4.76 -6.17 17.79
CA GLU A 174 -3.97 -6.85 18.81
C GLU A 174 -2.50 -6.53 18.59
N PRO A 175 -1.80 -5.88 19.55
CA PRO A 175 -0.36 -5.67 19.43
C PRO A 175 0.37 -7.01 19.52
N LEU A 176 1.37 -7.20 18.66
CA LEU A 176 2.22 -8.38 18.62
C LEU A 176 3.61 -8.02 19.14
N TYR A 177 4.09 -8.78 20.12
CA TYR A 177 5.40 -8.57 20.73
C TYR A 177 6.33 -9.74 20.46
N SER A 178 7.61 -9.45 20.23
CA SER A 178 8.68 -10.43 20.15
C SER A 178 8.78 -11.20 21.47
N ARG A 179 8.88 -12.53 21.38
CA ARG A 179 8.99 -13.44 22.53
C ARG A 179 10.36 -14.11 22.63
N GLY A 180 11.37 -13.54 21.99
CA GLY A 180 12.75 -14.03 22.00
C GLY A 180 13.13 -14.97 20.85
N ARG A 181 12.15 -15.47 20.08
CA ARG A 181 12.38 -16.03 18.75
C ARG A 181 11.94 -14.99 17.74
N THR A 182 12.85 -14.55 16.87
CA THR A 182 12.61 -13.53 15.84
C THR A 182 11.85 -14.13 14.65
N GLU A 183 10.67 -14.67 14.94
CA GLU A 183 9.78 -15.39 14.01
C GLU A 183 8.33 -15.06 14.34
N LEU A 184 7.44 -15.12 13.35
CA LEU A 184 6.00 -14.95 13.50
C LEU A 184 5.26 -15.99 12.67
N ILE A 185 4.35 -16.73 13.29
CA ILE A 185 3.44 -17.60 12.55
C ILE A 185 2.34 -16.73 11.94
N LEU A 186 2.25 -16.75 10.60
CA LEU A 186 1.18 -16.15 9.83
C LEU A 186 0.04 -17.17 9.72
N ASP A 187 -0.97 -17.01 10.56
CA ASP A 187 -2.18 -17.83 10.49
C ASP A 187 -2.98 -17.46 9.23
N PRO A 188 -3.54 -18.45 8.50
CA PRO A 188 -4.48 -18.17 7.43
C PRO A 188 -5.65 -17.33 7.95
N ASP A 189 -6.25 -16.53 7.07
CA ASP A 189 -7.36 -15.61 7.36
C ASP A 189 -7.02 -14.40 8.25
N GLU A 190 -5.91 -14.43 8.99
CA GLU A 190 -5.44 -13.29 9.78
C GLU A 190 -4.77 -12.21 8.92
N PHE A 191 -4.84 -10.97 9.40
CA PHE A 191 -4.23 -9.79 8.76
C PHE A 191 -3.20 -9.14 9.66
N TYR A 192 -2.00 -8.94 9.14
CA TYR A 192 -0.88 -8.39 9.90
C TYR A 192 -0.40 -7.07 9.32
N ILE A 193 -0.19 -6.09 10.19
CA ILE A 193 0.58 -4.88 9.87
C ILE A 193 1.94 -5.05 10.52
N LEU A 194 2.96 -5.17 9.68
CA LEU A 194 4.37 -5.35 10.03
C LEU A 194 5.19 -4.19 9.44
N VAL A 195 6.51 -4.23 9.60
CA VAL A 195 7.41 -3.17 9.14
C VAL A 195 8.66 -3.76 8.50
N SER A 196 9.20 -3.09 7.49
CA SER A 196 10.46 -3.48 6.86
C SER A 196 11.67 -3.21 7.76
N ARG A 197 12.72 -4.00 7.57
CA ARG A 197 14.05 -3.73 8.17
C ARG A 197 14.69 -2.52 7.53
N GLU A 198 14.62 -2.45 6.21
CA GLU A 198 15.23 -1.39 5.43
C GLU A 198 14.48 -0.08 5.64
N ALA A 199 15.23 0.99 5.89
CA ALA A 199 14.72 2.35 5.78
C ALA A 199 14.91 2.81 4.33
N VAL A 200 13.80 3.10 3.66
CA VAL A 200 13.70 3.43 2.23
C VAL A 200 13.73 4.94 2.02
N HIS A 201 14.42 5.37 0.97
CA HIS A 201 14.45 6.74 0.47
C HIS A 201 14.03 6.77 -1.01
N VAL A 202 13.08 7.62 -1.34
CA VAL A 202 12.65 7.91 -2.72
C VAL A 202 13.05 9.35 -3.06
N PRO A 203 14.09 9.58 -3.89
CA PRO A 203 14.58 10.92 -4.18
C PRO A 203 13.56 11.75 -5.00
N PRO A 204 13.67 13.09 -5.02
CA PRO A 204 12.68 14.01 -5.61
C PRO A 204 12.32 13.79 -7.09
N HIS A 205 13.23 13.22 -7.88
CA HIS A 205 13.02 12.96 -9.32
C HIS A 205 12.56 11.53 -9.63
N PHE A 206 12.20 10.78 -8.59
CA PHE A 206 11.79 9.40 -8.72
C PHE A 206 10.52 9.16 -7.94
N ALA A 207 9.73 8.22 -8.43
CA ALA A 207 8.67 7.59 -7.68
C ALA A 207 9.02 6.12 -7.49
N ALA A 208 8.33 5.43 -6.59
CA ALA A 208 8.49 4.00 -6.47
C ALA A 208 7.14 3.29 -6.32
N GLU A 209 7.14 1.98 -6.54
CA GLU A 209 5.98 1.10 -6.39
C GLU A 209 6.43 -0.19 -5.71
N MET A 210 5.71 -0.60 -4.66
CA MET A 210 5.93 -1.91 -4.06
C MET A 210 5.36 -2.98 -4.98
N THR A 211 6.13 -4.04 -5.19
CA THR A 211 5.68 -5.24 -5.88
C THR A 211 5.88 -6.45 -4.96
N PRO A 212 4.95 -7.42 -4.95
CA PRO A 212 5.14 -8.65 -4.19
C PRO A 212 6.40 -9.38 -4.63
N PHE A 213 7.09 -10.02 -3.68
CA PHE A 213 8.08 -11.03 -4.03
C PHE A 213 7.36 -12.19 -4.76
N ASP A 214 7.98 -12.71 -5.82
CA ASP A 214 7.35 -13.59 -6.81
C ASP A 214 6.38 -14.62 -6.19
N PRO A 215 5.08 -14.58 -6.55
CA PRO A 215 4.04 -15.43 -5.97
C PRO A 215 4.19 -16.93 -6.27
N LEU A 216 5.18 -17.35 -7.08
CA LEU A 216 5.55 -18.77 -7.21
C LEU A 216 5.98 -19.41 -5.87
N VAL A 217 6.20 -18.61 -4.82
CA VAL A 217 6.48 -19.07 -3.46
C VAL A 217 5.21 -19.49 -2.70
N GLY A 218 3.99 -19.15 -3.13
CA GLY A 218 2.72 -19.73 -2.65
C GLY A 218 2.35 -19.56 -1.16
N GLU A 219 3.28 -19.14 -0.32
CA GLU A 219 3.21 -19.24 1.14
C GLU A 219 2.59 -17.99 1.80
N PHE A 220 2.95 -16.80 1.32
CA PHE A 220 2.42 -15.52 1.82
C PHE A 220 2.53 -14.41 0.76
N ARG A 221 1.81 -13.31 0.98
CA ARG A 221 1.89 -12.13 0.12
C ARG A 221 1.96 -10.86 0.96
N VAL A 222 2.72 -9.87 0.48
CA VAL A 222 2.50 -8.48 0.87
C VAL A 222 1.25 -8.01 0.12
N HIS A 223 0.15 -7.89 0.84
CA HIS A 223 -1.10 -7.38 0.31
C HIS A 223 -1.03 -5.86 0.17
N TYR A 224 -1.79 -5.31 -0.78
CA TYR A 224 -1.96 -3.85 -0.96
C TYR A 224 -0.69 -3.06 -1.25
N ALA A 225 0.27 -3.70 -1.91
CA ALA A 225 1.47 -3.05 -2.46
C ALA A 225 1.09 -1.74 -3.18
N GLY A 226 1.73 -0.64 -2.77
CA GLY A 226 1.27 0.71 -3.12
C GLY A 226 2.36 1.60 -3.69
N PHE A 227 1.92 2.79 -4.11
CA PHE A 227 2.78 3.86 -4.59
C PHE A 227 3.55 4.54 -3.45
N PHE A 228 4.84 4.78 -3.70
CA PHE A 228 5.70 5.65 -2.92
C PHE A 228 5.96 6.93 -3.69
N ASP A 229 5.72 8.06 -3.05
CA ASP A 229 5.83 9.38 -3.66
C ASP A 229 7.26 9.94 -3.59
N PRO A 230 7.65 10.83 -4.53
CA PRO A 230 8.93 11.51 -4.48
C PRO A 230 9.09 12.28 -3.16
N GLY A 231 10.22 12.07 -2.49
CA GLY A 231 10.48 12.62 -1.15
C GLY A 231 10.17 11.68 0.02
N PHE A 232 9.65 10.46 -0.23
CA PHE A 232 9.45 9.49 0.84
C PHE A 232 10.78 9.16 1.54
N GLY A 233 10.83 9.33 2.86
CA GLY A 233 12.06 9.12 3.63
C GLY A 233 13.17 10.15 3.36
N HIS A 234 12.88 11.20 2.58
CA HIS A 234 13.81 12.29 2.28
C HIS A 234 13.91 13.25 3.48
N ALA A 235 15.14 13.63 3.82
CA ALA A 235 15.40 14.79 4.66
C ALA A 235 16.39 15.70 3.93
N PRO A 236 16.23 17.03 4.01
CA PRO A 236 17.10 18.00 3.31
C PRO A 236 18.60 17.85 3.62
N ALA A 237 18.95 17.19 4.73
CA ALA A 237 20.32 16.92 5.16
C ALA A 237 20.74 15.43 4.96
N GLY A 238 20.17 14.74 3.97
CA GLY A 238 20.46 13.33 3.69
C GLY A 238 19.68 12.39 4.62
N GLY A 239 18.35 12.38 4.46
CA GLY A 239 17.45 11.56 5.27
C GLY A 239 17.91 10.11 5.42
N ARG A 240 17.71 9.54 6.61
CA ARG A 240 18.09 8.16 6.93
C ARG A 240 17.12 7.12 6.32
N GLY A 241 16.24 7.54 5.41
CA GLY A 241 15.10 6.77 4.93
C GLY A 241 13.97 6.67 5.96
N SER A 242 12.85 6.07 5.54
CA SER A 242 11.73 5.68 6.40
C SER A 242 11.41 4.22 6.16
N ARG A 243 11.09 3.46 7.21
CA ARG A 243 10.71 2.05 7.05
C ARG A 243 9.35 1.97 6.34
N ALA A 244 9.21 0.97 5.47
CA ALA A 244 7.94 0.66 4.84
C ALA A 244 7.08 -0.12 5.83
N VAL A 245 5.85 0.33 6.06
CA VAL A 245 4.84 -0.49 6.74
C VAL A 245 4.27 -1.45 5.71
N LEU A 246 4.10 -2.70 6.12
CA LEU A 246 3.78 -3.80 5.23
C LEU A 246 2.53 -4.51 5.72
N GLU A 247 1.57 -4.65 4.83
CA GLU A 247 0.36 -5.44 5.04
C GLU A 247 0.61 -6.89 4.59
N VAL A 248 0.56 -7.86 5.51
CA VAL A 248 0.97 -9.25 5.25
C VAL A 248 -0.16 -10.23 5.57
N ARG A 249 -0.36 -11.21 4.69
CA ARG A 249 -1.26 -12.38 4.90
C ARG A 249 -0.58 -13.64 4.37
N SER A 250 -0.82 -14.78 5.03
CA SER A 250 -0.50 -16.10 4.46
C SER A 250 -1.61 -16.57 3.51
N HIS A 251 -1.30 -17.51 2.64
CA HIS A 251 -2.25 -18.09 1.70
C HIS A 251 -2.53 -19.55 2.05
N GLU A 252 -3.79 -19.86 2.38
CA GLU A 252 -4.35 -21.20 2.63
C GLU A 252 -3.74 -22.01 3.81
N VAL A 253 -2.44 -21.92 4.05
CA VAL A 253 -1.70 -22.68 5.06
C VAL A 253 -0.92 -21.75 6.00
N PRO A 254 -0.74 -22.12 7.29
CA PRO A 254 0.11 -21.37 8.19
C PRO A 254 1.54 -21.32 7.69
N PHE A 255 2.19 -20.17 7.82
CA PHE A 255 3.57 -19.96 7.41
C PHE A 255 4.40 -19.33 8.52
N ILE A 256 5.60 -19.87 8.79
CA ILE A 256 6.53 -19.26 9.74
C ILE A 256 7.34 -18.20 8.99
N LEU A 257 7.05 -16.94 9.26
CA LEU A 257 7.82 -15.82 8.74
C LEU A 257 9.00 -15.54 9.67
N GLU A 258 10.22 -15.55 9.13
CA GLU A 258 11.44 -15.29 9.89
C GLU A 258 11.94 -13.85 9.68
N ASP A 259 12.59 -13.28 10.71
CA ASP A 259 13.25 -11.97 10.60
C ASP A 259 14.25 -11.94 9.43
N GLY A 260 14.21 -10.88 8.63
CA GLY A 260 15.06 -10.75 7.45
C GLY A 260 14.57 -11.50 6.21
N GLN A 261 13.47 -12.23 6.28
CA GLN A 261 12.86 -12.81 5.09
C GLN A 261 12.39 -11.72 4.12
N ILE A 262 12.71 -11.89 2.84
CA ILE A 262 12.31 -10.95 1.78
C ILE A 262 10.81 -11.12 1.51
N VAL A 263 10.11 -9.98 1.48
CA VAL A 263 8.64 -9.95 1.35
C VAL A 263 8.16 -9.16 0.13
N GLY A 264 9.01 -8.29 -0.42
CA GLY A 264 8.66 -7.49 -1.59
C GLY A 264 9.87 -6.88 -2.27
N ARG A 265 9.60 -6.21 -3.39
CA ARG A 265 10.57 -5.39 -4.12
C ARG A 265 10.00 -4.02 -4.37
N LEU A 266 10.83 -3.00 -4.15
CA LEU A 266 10.52 -1.62 -4.48
C LEU A 266 11.10 -1.29 -5.86
N ILE A 267 10.21 -1.04 -6.81
CA ILE A 267 10.54 -0.68 -8.19
C ILE A 267 10.56 0.83 -8.31
N TYR A 268 11.60 1.41 -8.91
CA TYR A 268 11.69 2.86 -9.10
C TYR A 268 11.33 3.26 -10.52
N GLU A 269 10.67 4.41 -10.63
CA GLU A 269 10.28 5.05 -11.88
C GLU A 269 10.82 6.50 -11.91
N HIS A 270 11.22 6.98 -13.08
CA HIS A 270 11.53 8.38 -13.31
C HIS A 270 10.27 9.26 -13.24
N MET A 271 10.38 10.41 -12.57
CA MET A 271 9.43 11.50 -12.70
C MET A 271 9.72 12.31 -13.97
N LEU A 272 8.68 12.79 -14.66
CA LEU A 272 8.85 13.72 -15.77
C LEU A 272 9.48 15.04 -15.32
N GLU A 273 9.02 15.55 -14.19
CA GLU A 273 9.50 16.78 -13.57
C GLU A 273 9.49 16.61 -12.04
N GLN A 274 10.29 17.40 -11.33
CA GLN A 274 10.23 17.42 -9.87
C GLN A 274 8.84 17.94 -9.43
N PRO A 275 8.15 17.28 -8.48
CA PRO A 275 6.85 17.76 -8.04
C PRO A 275 6.99 19.08 -7.27
N SER A 276 5.96 19.93 -7.36
CA SER A 276 5.89 21.21 -6.64
C SER A 276 5.88 21.05 -5.12
N SER A 277 5.48 19.88 -4.62
CA SER A 277 5.52 19.51 -3.21
C SER A 277 6.08 18.11 -3.08
N LEU A 278 7.08 17.94 -2.21
CA LEU A 278 7.65 16.64 -1.90
C LEU A 278 6.89 15.98 -0.76
N TYR A 279 6.81 14.65 -0.82
CA TYR A 279 6.34 13.88 0.31
C TYR A 279 7.21 14.20 1.53
N GLY A 280 6.59 14.51 2.67
CA GLY A 280 7.33 14.89 3.88
C GLY A 280 7.59 16.39 4.07
N SER A 281 7.50 17.23 3.03
CA SER A 281 7.93 18.64 3.13
C SER A 281 6.91 19.60 3.75
N GLY A 282 5.71 19.12 4.10
CA GLY A 282 4.64 19.89 4.75
C GLY A 282 4.22 19.33 6.11
N LEU A 283 3.53 20.15 6.90
CA LEU A 283 2.88 19.73 8.15
C LEU A 283 1.79 18.69 7.83
N GLY A 284 2.00 17.43 8.23
CA GLY A 284 0.96 16.39 8.17
C GLY A 284 1.16 15.25 7.15
N SER A 285 2.39 15.00 6.70
CA SER A 285 2.71 13.76 5.99
C SER A 285 2.55 12.56 6.94
N ASN A 286 1.47 11.80 6.75
CA ASN A 286 1.04 10.77 7.69
C ASN A 286 2.07 9.65 7.92
N TYR A 287 3.09 9.48 7.08
CA TYR A 287 4.03 8.35 7.15
C TYR A 287 5.51 8.73 6.97
N GLN A 288 5.87 10.02 7.05
CA GLN A 288 7.28 10.45 6.99
C GLN A 288 7.99 10.16 8.33
N ALA A 289 9.21 9.62 8.28
CA ALA A 289 10.13 9.44 9.40
C ALA A 289 9.64 8.54 10.55
N GLN A 290 8.76 7.57 10.28
CA GLN A 290 8.13 6.76 11.33
C GLN A 290 8.29 5.25 11.09
N GLY A 291 8.37 4.51 12.20
CA GLY A 291 8.37 3.05 12.23
C GLY A 291 6.96 2.47 12.02
N LEU A 292 6.65 1.39 12.72
CA LEU A 292 5.35 0.72 12.66
C LEU A 292 4.20 1.71 12.92
N LYS A 293 3.19 1.75 12.03
CA LYS A 293 2.07 2.69 12.14
C LYS A 293 0.78 2.14 11.54
N LEU A 294 -0.30 2.23 12.33
CA LEU A 294 -1.68 1.90 11.93
C LEU A 294 -2.34 2.99 11.08
N SER A 295 -3.58 2.74 10.64
CA SER A 295 -4.32 3.65 9.76
C SER A 295 -4.69 4.95 10.47
N LYS A 296 -4.91 6.03 9.71
CA LYS A 296 -5.27 7.38 10.21
C LYS A 296 -6.56 7.43 11.06
N HIS A 297 -7.33 6.35 11.08
CA HIS A 297 -8.65 6.25 11.72
C HIS A 297 -8.56 5.92 13.22
N PHE A 298 -7.39 5.47 13.69
CA PHE A 298 -7.18 5.06 15.08
C PHE A 298 -6.44 6.14 15.88
N ARG A 299 -6.79 6.29 17.16
CA ARG A 299 -6.11 7.19 18.11
C ARG A 299 -4.89 6.47 18.68
N LEU A 300 -3.72 7.11 18.54
CA LEU A 300 -2.49 6.70 19.22
C LEU A 300 -2.51 7.17 20.68
#